data_AF-A0A8J5J142-F1
#
_entry.id   AF-A0A8J5J142-F1
#
_cell.length_a   1.000
_cell.length_b   1.000
_cell.length_c   1.000
_cell.angle_alpha   90.00
_cell.angle_beta   90.00
_cell.angle_gamma   90.00
#
_symmetry.space_group_name_H-M   'P 1'
#
loop_
_entity.id
_entity.type
_entity.pdbx_description
1 polymer ?
#
loop_
_entity_poly.entity_id
_entity_poly.type
_entity_poly.pdbx_seq_one_letter_code
_entity_poly.pdbx_strand_id
1 'polypeptide(L)'
;MQTQIMEDLHAAVTSAEKEFKRLNKRYKDLVAQMETSNRRGVSGSDDAKASTSSSAQLSQALGPLLDELEAKAKQLNLLKQVYQQAANSTINPQRHIVVSPAAVRRKTASLRVLNEYRQLESNSKNKGSGTSASP
;
A
#
# COMPACT_ATOMS: atom_id res chain seq x y z
N MET A 1 -4.16 2.47 -20.22
CA MET A 1 -3.78 1.67 -19.02
C MET A 1 -3.92 2.47 -17.72
N GLN A 2 -3.35 3.67 -17.60
CA GLN A 2 -3.44 4.46 -16.36
C GLN A 2 -4.87 4.90 -15.98
N THR A 3 -5.72 5.16 -16.97
CA THR A 3 -7.15 5.48 -16.78
C THR A 3 -7.94 4.29 -16.23
N GLN A 4 -7.76 3.10 -16.80
CA GLN A 4 -8.42 1.87 -16.36
C GLN A 4 -8.11 1.54 -14.88
N ILE A 5 -6.84 1.66 -14.47
CA ILE A 5 -6.44 1.39 -13.07
C ILE A 5 -7.13 2.37 -12.10
N MET A 6 -7.26 3.64 -12.49
CA MET A 6 -7.96 4.64 -11.67
C MET A 6 -9.47 4.38 -11.59
N GLU A 7 -10.09 3.96 -12.68
CA GLU A 7 -11.50 3.56 -12.73
C GLU A 7 -11.75 2.32 -11.86
N ASP A 8 -10.90 1.30 -11.96
CA ASP A 8 -10.98 0.07 -11.17
C ASP A 8 -10.79 0.36 -9.67
N LEU A 9 -9.83 1.22 -9.30
CA LEU A 9 -9.65 1.66 -7.91
C LEU A 9 -10.86 2.44 -7.40
N HIS A 10 -11.43 3.32 -8.22
CA HIS A 10 -12.63 4.08 -7.85
C HIS A 10 -13.84 3.14 -7.63
N ALA A 11 -14.03 2.16 -8.51
CA ALA A 11 -15.06 1.14 -8.37
C ALA A 11 -14.86 0.29 -7.11
N ALA A 12 -13.62 -0.11 -6.82
CA ALA A 12 -13.27 -0.85 -5.61
C ALA A 12 -13.56 -0.04 -4.33
N VAL A 13 -13.22 1.26 -4.30
CA VAL A 13 -13.54 2.15 -3.16
C VAL A 13 -15.04 2.24 -2.97
N THR A 14 -15.79 2.47 -4.05
CA THR A 14 -17.26 2.57 -3.99
C THR A 14 -17.89 1.26 -3.50
N SER A 15 -17.37 0.11 -3.93
CA SER A 15 -17.83 -1.19 -3.47
C SER A 15 -17.56 -1.41 -1.98
N ALA A 16 -16.31 -1.15 -1.54
CA ALA A 16 -15.92 -1.27 -0.14
C ALA A 16 -16.72 -0.33 0.78
N GLU A 17 -17.04 0.89 0.34
CA GLU A 17 -17.91 1.81 1.09
C GLU A 17 -19.34 1.29 1.23
N LYS A 18 -19.90 0.68 0.17
CA LYS A 18 -21.23 0.06 0.23
C LYS A 18 -21.25 -1.11 1.22
N GLU A 19 -20.23 -1.97 1.17
CA GLU A 19 -20.09 -3.08 2.11
C GLU A 19 -19.95 -2.60 3.56
N PHE A 20 -19.09 -1.61 3.80
CA PHE A 20 -18.91 -1.01 5.11
C PHE A 20 -20.22 -0.40 5.64
N LYS A 21 -20.97 0.33 4.80
CA LYS A 21 -22.29 0.86 5.17
C LYS A 21 -23.29 -0.25 5.52
N ARG A 22 -23.29 -1.36 4.78
CA ARG A 22 -24.16 -2.52 5.07
C ARG A 22 -23.78 -3.20 6.39
N LEU A 23 -22.49 -3.36 6.67
CA LEU A 23 -21.99 -3.92 7.93
C LEU A 23 -22.35 -3.02 9.12
N ASN A 24 -22.11 -1.71 8.98
CA ASN A 24 -22.45 -0.74 10.01
C ASN A 24 -23.97 -0.67 10.27
N LYS A 25 -24.79 -0.81 9.22
CA LYS A 25 -26.24 -0.93 9.40
C LYS A 25 -26.60 -2.19 10.22
N ARG A 26 -26.06 -3.35 9.85
CA ARG A 26 -26.27 -4.61 10.60
C ARG A 26 -25.82 -4.48 12.06
N TYR A 27 -24.70 -3.82 12.32
CA TYR A 27 -24.24 -3.53 13.67
C TYR A 27 -25.25 -2.69 14.46
N LYS A 28 -25.73 -1.58 13.89
CA LYS A 28 -26.74 -0.73 14.52
C LYS A 28 -28.05 -1.47 14.78
N ASP A 29 -28.50 -2.26 13.81
CA ASP A 29 -29.73 -3.06 13.94
C ASP A 29 -29.59 -4.11 15.06
N LEU A 30 -28.41 -4.75 15.19
CA LEU A 30 -28.12 -5.73 16.23
C LEU A 30 -28.06 -5.08 17.63
N VAL A 31 -27.42 -3.90 17.74
CA VAL A 31 -27.39 -3.13 18.99
C VAL A 31 -28.80 -2.69 19.40
N ALA A 32 -29.61 -2.19 18.47
CA ALA A 32 -30.99 -1.80 18.75
C ALA A 32 -31.86 -2.99 19.21
N GLN A 33 -31.66 -4.17 18.61
CA GLN A 33 -32.34 -5.41 19.03
C GLN A 33 -31.92 -5.84 20.44
N MET A 34 -30.63 -5.73 20.78
CA MET A 34 -30.12 -6.02 22.11
C MET A 34 -30.68 -5.04 23.15
N GLU A 35 -30.70 -3.74 22.87
CA GLU A 35 -31.30 -2.72 23.75
C GLU A 35 -32.80 -2.96 23.98
N THR A 36 -33.54 -3.32 22.93
CA THR A 36 -34.97 -3.61 23.00
C THR A 36 -35.25 -4.88 23.81
N SER A 37 -34.46 -5.93 23.60
CA SER A 37 -34.56 -7.19 24.34
C SER A 37 -34.26 -6.99 25.82
N ASN A 38 -33.27 -6.17 26.15
CA ASN A 38 -32.90 -5.85 27.53
C ASN A 38 -33.99 -5.02 28.25
N ARG A 39 -34.67 -4.12 27.54
CA ARG A 39 -35.81 -3.34 28.09
C ARG A 39 -37.05 -4.20 28.33
N ARG A 40 -37.32 -5.22 27.50
CA ARG A 40 -38.48 -6.12 27.67
C ARG A 40 -38.31 -7.13 28.81
N GLY A 41 -37.09 -7.54 29.13
CA GLY A 41 -36.81 -8.49 30.21
C GLY A 41 -37.06 -7.98 31.64
N VAL A 42 -37.44 -6.70 31.83
CA VAL A 42 -37.66 -6.07 33.15
C VAL A 42 -39.13 -6.07 33.59
N SER A 43 -40.09 -6.41 32.72
CA SER A 43 -41.49 -6.60 33.13
C SER A 43 -41.79 -8.08 33.32
N GLY A 44 -42.11 -8.48 34.56
CA GLY A 44 -42.25 -9.86 34.99
C GLY A 44 -43.23 -10.69 34.16
N SER A 45 -42.73 -11.76 33.56
CA SER A 45 -43.49 -12.93 33.13
C SER A 45 -42.55 -14.12 32.94
N ASP A 46 -43.03 -15.33 33.20
CA ASP A 46 -42.35 -16.63 33.25
C ASP A 46 -41.60 -17.10 31.95
N ASP A 47 -41.36 -16.21 31.00
CA ASP A 47 -40.63 -16.46 29.73
C ASP A 47 -39.11 -16.16 29.81
N ALA A 48 -38.58 -16.02 31.03
CA ALA A 48 -37.19 -15.62 31.28
C ALA A 48 -36.15 -16.56 30.62
N LYS A 49 -36.46 -17.84 30.44
CA LYS A 49 -35.51 -18.82 29.86
C LYS A 49 -35.30 -18.63 28.35
N ALA A 50 -36.33 -18.24 27.60
CA ALA A 50 -36.24 -18.00 26.16
C ALA A 50 -35.62 -16.63 25.82
N SER A 51 -35.94 -15.60 26.61
CA SER A 51 -35.37 -14.25 26.44
C SER A 51 -33.88 -14.19 26.75
N THR A 52 -33.41 -14.97 27.74
CA THR A 52 -31.98 -15.04 28.11
C THR A 52 -31.13 -15.67 26.99
N SER A 53 -31.65 -16.70 26.32
CA SER A 53 -30.97 -17.34 25.18
C SER A 53 -30.81 -16.39 24.00
N SER A 54 -31.85 -15.61 23.68
CA SER A 54 -31.80 -14.63 22.59
C SER A 54 -30.79 -13.50 22.86
N SER A 55 -30.75 -12.94 24.07
CA SER A 55 -29.77 -11.93 24.45
C SER A 55 -28.33 -12.44 24.34
N ALA A 56 -28.04 -13.64 24.86
CA ALA A 56 -26.70 -14.22 24.80
C ALA A 56 -26.26 -14.49 23.35
N GLN A 57 -27.18 -14.93 22.50
CA GLN A 57 -26.93 -15.13 21.06
C GLN A 57 -26.62 -13.80 20.35
N LEU A 58 -27.35 -12.72 20.66
CA LEU A 58 -27.09 -11.40 20.09
C LEU A 58 -25.73 -10.84 20.53
N SER A 59 -25.37 -11.01 21.81
CA SER A 59 -24.05 -10.60 22.31
C SER A 59 -22.91 -11.42 21.68
N GLN A 60 -23.12 -12.73 21.47
CA GLN A 60 -22.14 -13.59 20.82
C GLN A 60 -21.92 -13.22 19.34
N ALA A 61 -22.98 -12.79 18.64
CA ALA A 61 -22.90 -12.33 17.26
C ALA A 61 -22.23 -10.96 17.09
N LEU A 62 -22.14 -10.16 18.16
CA LEU A 62 -21.59 -8.80 18.11
C LEU A 62 -20.07 -8.78 17.93
N GLY A 63 -19.35 -9.71 18.57
CA GLY A 63 -17.88 -9.79 18.51
C GLY A 63 -17.36 -9.95 17.06
N PRO A 64 -17.75 -11.03 16.35
CA PRO A 64 -17.34 -11.23 14.95
C PRO A 64 -17.75 -10.07 14.03
N LEU A 65 -18.90 -9.46 14.28
CA LEU A 65 -19.38 -8.32 13.50
C LEU A 65 -18.51 -7.07 13.69
N LEU A 66 -18.02 -6.83 14.91
CA LEU A 66 -17.09 -5.75 15.21
C LEU A 66 -15.73 -6.00 14.55
N ASP A 67 -15.22 -7.23 14.59
CA ASP A 67 -13.97 -7.61 13.92
C ASP A 67 -14.07 -7.41 12.40
N GLU A 68 -15.18 -7.83 11.79
CA GLU A 68 -15.45 -7.60 10.35
C GLU A 68 -15.53 -6.11 10.01
N LEU A 69 -16.14 -5.31 10.88
CA LEU A 69 -16.28 -3.86 10.68
C LEU A 69 -14.92 -3.15 10.78
N GLU A 70 -14.08 -3.56 11.75
CA GLU A 70 -12.71 -3.04 11.88
C GLU A 70 -11.84 -3.44 10.68
N ALA A 71 -11.88 -4.71 10.26
CA ALA A 71 -11.15 -5.19 9.11
C ALA A 71 -11.55 -4.43 7.82
N LYS A 72 -12.85 -4.22 7.61
CA LYS A 72 -13.36 -3.46 6.46
C LYS A 72 -13.03 -1.97 6.55
N ALA A 73 -13.02 -1.37 7.74
CA ALA A 73 -12.56 0.01 7.92
C ALA A 73 -11.09 0.17 7.53
N LYS A 74 -10.22 -0.76 7.98
CA LYS A 74 -8.79 -0.78 7.62
C LYS A 74 -8.60 -0.94 6.11
N GLN A 75 -9.30 -1.90 5.51
CA GLN A 75 -9.27 -2.14 4.06
C GLN A 75 -9.68 -0.88 3.28
N LEU A 76 -10.79 -0.25 3.66
CA LEU A 76 -11.29 0.96 3.01
C LEU A 76 -10.30 2.12 3.13
N ASN A 77 -9.68 2.30 4.30
CA ASN A 77 -8.70 3.36 4.52
C ASN A 77 -7.45 3.16 3.63
N LEU A 78 -6.90 1.94 3.57
CA LEU A 78 -5.80 1.64 2.66
C LEU A 78 -6.17 1.91 1.20
N LEU A 79 -7.36 1.49 0.78
CA LEU A 79 -7.81 1.67 -0.60
C LEU A 79 -7.95 3.15 -0.98
N LYS A 80 -8.44 3.98 -0.05
CA LYS A 80 -8.48 5.44 -0.21
C LYS A 80 -7.07 6.04 -0.32
N GLN A 81 -6.13 5.60 0.51
CA GLN A 81 -4.74 6.05 0.44
C GLN A 81 -4.09 5.68 -0.90
N VAL A 82 -4.29 4.45 -1.38
CA VAL A 82 -3.78 3.99 -2.68
C VAL A 82 -4.41 4.78 -3.83
N TYR A 83 -5.72 5.00 -3.79
CA TYR A 83 -6.41 5.82 -4.79
C TYR A 83 -5.87 7.26 -4.82
N GLN A 84 -5.69 7.87 -3.66
CA GLN A 84 -5.13 9.22 -3.55
C GLN A 84 -3.66 9.28 -3.99
N GLN A 85 -2.87 8.26 -3.65
CA GLN A 85 -1.50 8.13 -4.12
C GLN A 85 -1.44 7.96 -5.64
N ALA A 86 -2.32 7.16 -6.24
CA ALA A 86 -2.40 6.98 -7.68
C ALA A 86 -2.79 8.28 -8.41
N ALA A 87 -3.77 9.02 -7.86
CA ALA A 87 -4.18 10.33 -8.35
C ALA A 87 -3.05 11.37 -8.25
N ASN A 88 -2.30 11.38 -7.15
CA ASN A 88 -1.19 12.31 -6.94
C ASN A 88 0.09 11.89 -7.69
N SER A 89 0.26 10.58 -7.94
CA SER A 89 1.38 10.05 -8.72
C SER A 89 1.25 10.35 -10.21
N THR A 90 0.06 10.75 -10.68
CA THR A 90 -0.10 11.29 -12.04
C THR A 90 0.63 12.63 -12.23
N ILE A 91 0.97 13.33 -11.12
CA ILE A 91 1.71 14.61 -11.10
C ILE A 91 3.22 14.41 -10.86
N ASN A 92 3.69 13.18 -10.63
CA ASN A 92 5.13 12.91 -10.58
C ASN A 92 5.53 12.25 -11.91
N PRO A 93 6.13 12.99 -12.87
CA PRO A 93 6.62 12.35 -14.08
C PRO A 93 7.59 11.25 -13.66
N GLN A 94 7.59 10.12 -14.39
CA GLN A 94 8.65 9.13 -14.32
C GLN A 94 9.97 9.87 -14.15
N ARG A 95 10.75 9.57 -13.10
CA ARG A 95 12.05 10.18 -12.91
C ARG A 95 12.91 9.81 -14.11
N HIS A 96 12.89 10.66 -15.13
CA HIS A 96 13.88 10.63 -16.19
C HIS A 96 15.20 10.78 -15.46
N ILE A 97 16.11 9.81 -15.61
CA ILE A 97 17.48 9.99 -15.15
C ILE A 97 18.05 11.09 -16.05
N VAL A 98 17.86 12.35 -15.66
CA VAL A 98 18.53 13.48 -16.27
C VAL A 98 19.97 13.36 -15.79
N VAL A 99 20.79 12.66 -16.58
CA VAL A 99 22.24 12.80 -16.45
C VAL A 99 22.49 14.28 -16.75
N SER A 100 22.67 15.09 -15.69
CA SER A 100 22.84 16.52 -15.88
C SER A 100 24.01 16.75 -16.84
N PRO A 101 23.99 17.80 -17.69
CA PRO A 101 25.11 18.07 -18.58
C PRO A 101 26.47 18.10 -17.84
N ALA A 102 26.47 18.54 -16.57
CA ALA A 102 27.63 18.46 -15.69
C ALA A 102 28.05 17.02 -15.32
N ALA A 103 27.11 16.12 -15.07
CA ALA A 103 27.39 14.70 -14.82
C ALA A 103 27.95 13.99 -16.07
N VAL A 104 27.43 14.30 -17.26
CA VAL A 104 28.00 13.80 -18.53
C VAL A 104 29.42 14.29 -18.70
N ARG A 105 29.67 15.60 -18.55
CA ARG A 105 31.02 16.18 -18.65
C ARG A 105 32.01 15.54 -17.68
N ARG A 106 31.61 15.32 -16.41
CA ARG A 106 32.45 14.65 -15.42
C ARG A 106 32.76 13.21 -15.83
N LYS A 107 31.76 12.43 -16.25
CA LYS A 107 31.96 11.05 -16.74
C LYS A 107 32.93 11.02 -17.94
N THR A 108 32.75 11.91 -18.91
CA THR A 108 33.64 12.01 -20.08
C THR A 108 35.06 12.39 -19.69
N ALA A 109 35.24 13.35 -18.78
CA ALA A 109 36.55 13.74 -18.29
C ALA A 109 37.26 12.58 -17.58
N SER A 110 36.56 11.88 -16.68
CA SER A 110 37.10 10.69 -16.00
C SER A 110 37.49 9.58 -16.97
N LEU A 111 36.69 9.34 -18.03
CA LEU A 111 37.03 8.37 -19.06
C LEU A 111 38.26 8.75 -19.88
N ARG A 112 38.48 10.04 -20.16
CA ARG A 112 39.70 10.51 -20.84
C ARG A 112 40.94 10.23 -20.01
N VAL A 113 40.91 10.58 -18.72
CA VAL A 113 42.04 10.33 -17.80
C VAL A 113 42.36 8.84 -17.71
N LEU A 114 41.35 7.98 -17.59
CA LEU A 114 41.58 6.52 -17.56
C LEU A 114 42.15 5.98 -18.87
N ASN A 115 41.75 6.54 -20.02
CA ASN A 115 42.31 6.14 -21.31
C ASN A 115 43.76 6.60 -21.47
N GLU A 116 44.09 7.81 -21.03
CA GLU A 116 45.46 8.33 -21.02
C GLU A 116 46.35 7.45 -20.13
N TYR A 117 45.86 7.09 -18.93
CA TYR A 117 46.59 6.20 -18.03
C TYR A 117 46.85 4.82 -18.67
N ARG A 118 45.83 4.20 -19.28
CA ARG A 118 46.01 2.92 -19.99
C ARG A 118 46.99 3.00 -21.16
N GLN A 119 47.00 4.10 -21.90
CA GLN A 119 47.94 4.31 -23.00
C GLN A 119 49.39 4.48 -22.49
N LEU A 120 49.58 5.20 -21.39
CA LEU A 120 50.89 5.34 -20.76
C LEU A 120 51.40 4.01 -20.21
N GLU A 121 50.52 3.21 -19.61
CA GLU A 121 50.83 1.86 -19.13
C GLU A 121 51.19 0.91 -20.28
N SER A 122 50.47 0.95 -21.40
CA SER A 122 50.83 0.16 -22.58
C SER A 122 52.16 0.60 -23.19
N ASN A 123 52.42 1.91 -23.21
CA ASN A 123 53.66 2.45 -23.76
C ASN A 123 54.87 2.18 -22.85
N SER A 124 54.70 2.17 -21.52
CA SER A 124 55.75 1.80 -20.58
C SER A 124 56.08 0.31 -20.65
N LYS A 125 55.06 -0.55 -20.82
CA LYS A 125 55.24 -1.98 -21.11
C LYS A 125 55.99 -2.21 -22.44
N ASN A 126 55.69 -1.43 -23.49
CA ASN A 126 56.37 -1.54 -24.79
C ASN A 126 57.80 -0.96 -24.81
N LYS A 127 58.11 0.05 -23.97
CA LYS A 127 59.47 0.60 -23.85
C LYS A 127 60.42 -0.25 -22.99
N GLY A 128 59.89 -1.19 -22.21
CA GLY A 128 60.69 -2.10 -21.37
C GLY A 128 61.23 -3.34 -22.09
N SER A 129 60.81 -3.62 -23.33
CA SER A 129 61.24 -4.78 -24.10
C SER A 129 62.10 -4.37 -25.30
N GLY A 130 63.25 -3.77 -25.05
CA GLY A 130 64.18 -3.41 -26.11
C GLY A 130 65.52 -2.92 -25.60
N THR A 131 66.54 -3.75 -25.85
CA THR A 131 67.96 -3.42 -25.91
C THR A 131 68.75 -3.35 -24.58
N SER A 132 69.14 -4.52 -24.08
CA SER A 132 70.48 -4.73 -23.52
C SER A 132 71.12 -5.92 -24.23
N ALA A 133 71.75 -5.65 -25.37
CA ALA A 133 72.67 -6.56 -26.03
C ALA A 133 73.84 -5.70 -26.53
N SER A 134 74.92 -5.67 -25.75
CA SER A 134 76.23 -5.17 -26.17
C SER A 134 77.09 -6.38 -26.55
N PRO A 135 77.83 -6.34 -27.68
CA PRO A 135 79.17 -6.89 -27.74
C PRO A 135 80.20 -5.93 -27.12
#